data_AF-A0A2V9P1C7-F1
#
_entry.id   AF-A0A2V9P1C7-F1
#
_cell.length_a   1.000
_cell.length_b   1.000
_cell.length_c   1.000
_cell.angle_alpha   90.00
_cell.angle_beta   90.00
_cell.angle_gamma   90.00
#
_symmetry.space_group_name_H-M   'P 1'
#
loop_
_entity.id
_entity.type
_entity.pdbx_description
1 polymer ?
#
loop_
_entity_poly.entity_id
_entity_poly.type
_entity_poly.pdbx_seq_one_letter_code
_entity_poly.pdbx_strand_id
1 'polypeptide(L)'
;GLVIIGSGFFDLVDGRVARASNQVTRFGGFFDSVVDRYSDAALFFGLLVYYARGGRFFYVVLTALVMISSIMVSYTRARAESLIGSCKVGFMERPERLVLLIIGALFNVMAPVLWVIAVLSTITVIHRIQYTWSRTQGVDAVSGGSGQAA
;
A
#
# COMPACT_ATOMS: atom_id res chain seq x y z
N GLY A 1 -2.13 -21.10 7.99
CA GLY A 1 -3.16 -21.09 9.04
C GLY A 1 -2.53 -20.83 10.40
N LEU A 2 -2.09 -21.88 11.10
CA LEU A 2 -1.45 -21.78 12.42
C LEU A 2 -0.21 -20.86 12.47
N VAL A 3 0.62 -20.85 11.42
CA VAL A 3 1.80 -19.98 11.33
C VAL A 3 1.43 -18.49 11.27
N ILE A 4 0.29 -18.15 10.65
CA ILE A 4 -0.18 -16.76 10.52
C ILE A 4 -0.74 -16.26 11.86
N ILE A 5 -1.44 -17.14 12.59
CA ILE A 5 -1.96 -16.83 13.93
C ILE A 5 -0.80 -16.68 14.94
N GLY A 6 0.21 -17.55 14.86
CA GLY A 6 1.41 -17.46 15.70
C GLY A 6 2.25 -16.20 15.44
N SER A 7 2.43 -15.81 14.17
CA SER A 7 3.10 -14.56 13.80
C SER A 7 2.31 -13.34 14.27
N GLY A 8 0.98 -13.32 14.10
CA GLY A 8 0.15 -12.20 14.54
C GLY A 8 0.14 -11.97 16.06
N PHE A 9 0.28 -13.04 16.85
CA PHE A 9 0.39 -12.93 18.31
C PHE A 9 1.75 -12.39 18.75
N PHE A 10 2.83 -12.83 18.12
CA PHE A 10 4.18 -12.31 18.38
C PHE A 10 4.33 -10.84 17.96
N ASP A 11 3.76 -10.43 16.83
CA ASP A 11 3.74 -9.03 16.36
C ASP A 11 2.98 -8.10 17.34
N LEU A 12 1.88 -8.58 17.93
CA LEU A 12 1.10 -7.79 18.87
C LEU A 12 1.84 -7.54 20.19
N VAL A 13 2.70 -8.47 20.59
CA VAL A 13 3.54 -8.38 21.79
C VAL A 13 4.76 -7.50 21.52
N ASP A 14 5.44 -7.66 20.39
CA ASP A 14 6.63 -6.86 20.06
C ASP A 14 6.27 -5.39 19.79
N GLY A 15 5.11 -5.13 19.18
CA GLY A 15 4.57 -3.78 18.99
C GLY A 15 4.17 -3.06 20.30
N ARG A 16 4.07 -3.76 21.43
CA ARG A 16 3.89 -3.14 22.77
C ARG A 16 5.24 -2.88 23.45
N VAL A 17 6.22 -3.75 23.26
CA VAL A 17 7.60 -3.57 23.77
C VAL A 17 8.29 -2.40 23.06
N ALA A 18 8.15 -2.26 21.74
CA ALA A 18 8.72 -1.14 20.99
C ALA A 18 8.12 0.22 21.38
N ARG A 19 6.82 0.27 21.75
CA ARG A 19 6.17 1.49 22.25
C ARG A 19 6.59 1.85 23.68
N ALA A 20 7.00 0.88 24.49
CA ALA A 20 7.53 1.13 25.83
C ALA A 20 8.99 1.64 25.81
N SER A 21 9.77 1.30 24.78
CA SER A 21 11.21 1.63 24.71
C SER A 21 11.53 3.02 24.12
N ASN A 22 10.53 3.80 23.67
CA ASN A 22 10.69 5.16 23.14
C ASN A 22 11.79 5.35 22.06
N GLN A 23 12.24 4.25 21.43
CA GLN A 23 13.29 4.24 20.40
C GLN A 23 12.71 4.35 18.99
N VAL A 24 11.74 5.25 18.78
CA VAL A 24 11.19 5.48 17.44
C VAL A 24 12.12 6.45 16.71
N THR A 25 13.14 5.92 16.06
CA THR A 25 14.03 6.75 15.23
C THR A 25 13.37 7.07 13.89
N ARG A 26 13.59 8.28 13.35
CA ARG A 26 13.11 8.66 12.01
C ARG A 26 13.62 7.70 10.94
N PHE A 27 14.83 7.18 11.11
CA PHE A 27 15.42 6.17 10.24
C PHE A 27 14.67 4.82 10.33
N GLY A 28 14.30 4.39 11.54
CA GLY A 28 13.51 3.17 11.74
C GLY A 28 12.18 3.18 11.00
N GLY A 29 11.43 4.29 11.06
CA GLY A 29 10.18 4.42 10.31
C GLY A 29 10.36 4.41 8.78
N PHE A 30 11.47 4.99 8.29
CA PHE A 30 11.84 4.89 6.87
C PHE A 30 12.18 3.46 6.47
N PHE A 31 13.01 2.77 7.25
CA PHE A 31 13.42 1.39 6.99
C PHE A 31 12.24 0.43 7.01
N ASP A 32 11.35 0.55 8.00
CA ASP A 32 10.10 -0.21 8.10
C ASP A 32 9.23 -0.04 6.85
N SER A 33 9.06 1.21 6.40
CA SER A 33 8.33 1.52 5.16
C SER A 33 8.99 0.94 3.90
N VAL A 34 10.30 0.71 3.89
CA VAL A 34 11.02 0.07 2.76
C VAL A 34 10.85 -1.44 2.81
N VAL A 35 11.05 -2.04 3.98
CA VAL A 35 10.87 -3.49 4.21
C VAL A 35 9.43 -3.90 3.88
N ASP A 36 8.44 -3.09 4.25
CA ASP A 36 7.04 -3.31 3.94
C ASP A 36 6.77 -3.42 2.44
N ARG A 37 7.43 -2.59 1.63
CA ARG A 37 7.32 -2.63 0.16
C ARG A 37 7.95 -3.88 -0.43
N TYR A 38 9.10 -4.31 0.12
CA TYR A 38 9.73 -5.56 -0.28
C TYR A 38 8.87 -6.77 0.08
N SER A 39 8.25 -6.77 1.26
CA SER A 39 7.32 -7.81 1.70
C SER A 39 6.10 -7.91 0.78
N ASP A 40 5.49 -6.77 0.43
CA ASP A 40 4.36 -6.74 -0.51
C ASP A 40 4.77 -7.25 -1.91
N ALA A 41 5.94 -6.85 -2.40
CA ALA A 41 6.46 -7.29 -3.69
C ALA A 41 6.78 -8.80 -3.70
N ALA A 42 7.39 -9.33 -2.64
CA ALA A 42 7.69 -10.74 -2.51
C ALA A 42 6.42 -11.60 -2.51
N LEU A 43 5.34 -11.12 -1.88
CA LEU A 43 4.04 -11.81 -1.85
C LEU A 43 3.45 -11.94 -3.27
N PHE A 44 3.39 -10.84 -4.02
CA PHE A 44 2.90 -10.88 -5.40
C PHE A 44 3.83 -11.64 -6.35
N PHE A 45 5.14 -11.55 -6.15
CA PHE A 45 6.12 -12.30 -6.92
C PHE A 45 5.97 -13.81 -6.71
N GLY A 46 5.78 -14.27 -5.47
CA GLY A 46 5.50 -15.67 -5.16
C GLY A 46 4.22 -16.17 -5.83
N LEU A 47 3.16 -15.35 -5.82
CA LEU A 47 1.90 -15.67 -6.50
C LEU A 47 2.06 -15.73 -8.03
N LEU A 48 2.87 -14.84 -8.60
CA LEU A 48 3.22 -14.82 -10.02
C LEU A 48 3.94 -16.12 -10.43
N VAL A 49 4.97 -16.52 -9.67
CA VAL A 49 5.71 -17.78 -9.92
C VAL A 49 4.78 -18.99 -9.80
N TYR A 50 3.90 -19.01 -8.79
CA TYR A 50 2.92 -20.08 -8.60
C TYR A 50 2.01 -20.24 -9.83
N TYR A 51 1.44 -19.14 -10.34
CA TYR A 51 0.58 -19.18 -11.52
C TYR A 51 1.32 -19.43 -12.83
N ALA A 52 2.57 -18.98 -12.94
CA ALA A 52 3.43 -19.24 -14.09
C ALA A 52 3.73 -20.74 -14.21
N ARG A 53 4.07 -21.41 -13.10
CA ARG A 53 4.29 -22.86 -13.08
C ARG A 53 3.04 -23.66 -13.42
N GLY A 54 1.86 -23.14 -13.09
CA GLY A 54 0.57 -23.74 -13.44
C GLY A 54 0.12 -23.51 -14.88
N GLY A 55 0.90 -22.81 -15.72
CA GLY A 55 0.55 -22.49 -17.10
C GLY A 55 -0.64 -21.52 -17.25
N ARG A 56 -1.04 -20.83 -16.18
CA ARG A 56 -2.23 -19.97 -16.15
C ARG A 56 -1.84 -18.54 -16.55
N PHE A 57 -1.51 -18.32 -17.82
CA PHE A 57 -1.01 -17.04 -18.34
C PHE A 57 -1.87 -15.83 -17.94
N PHE A 58 -3.19 -15.97 -17.97
CA PHE A 58 -4.13 -14.93 -17.55
C PHE A 58 -3.89 -14.45 -16.10
N TYR A 59 -3.68 -15.39 -15.18
CA TYR A 59 -3.43 -15.07 -13.77
C TYR A 59 -2.05 -14.44 -13.55
N VAL A 60 -1.06 -14.81 -14.37
CA VAL A 60 0.28 -14.20 -14.34
C VAL A 60 0.19 -12.73 -14.70
N VAL A 61 -0.47 -12.40 -15.82
CA VAL A 61 -0.65 -11.00 -16.26
C VAL A 61 -1.43 -10.21 -15.21
N LEU A 62 -2.52 -10.77 -14.68
CA LEU A 62 -3.33 -10.09 -13.67
C LEU A 62 -2.57 -9.85 -12.36
N THR A 63 -1.78 -10.83 -11.90
CA THR A 63 -0.94 -10.68 -10.70
C THR A 63 0.14 -9.61 -10.90
N ALA A 64 0.75 -9.55 -12.09
CA ALA A 64 1.72 -8.51 -12.42
C ALA A 64 1.09 -7.11 -12.42
N LEU A 65 -0.12 -6.95 -12.96
CA LEU A 65 -0.87 -5.69 -12.92
C LEU A 65 -1.21 -5.25 -11.49
N VAL A 66 -1.62 -6.21 -10.64
CA VAL A 66 -1.89 -5.96 -9.22
C VAL A 66 -0.61 -5.53 -8.50
N MET A 67 0.52 -6.18 -8.77
CA MET A 67 1.82 -5.83 -8.18
C MET A 67 2.21 -4.39 -8.51
N ILE A 68 2.12 -4.00 -9.79
CA ILE A 68 2.40 -2.62 -10.25
C ILE A 68 1.47 -1.63 -9.54
N SER A 69 0.18 -1.93 -9.49
CA SER A 69 -0.82 -1.08 -8.84
C SER A 69 -0.56 -0.94 -7.35
N SER A 70 -0.10 -2.00 -6.67
CA SER A 70 0.30 -1.97 -5.26
C SER A 70 1.45 -1.03 -4.99
N ILE A 71 2.51 -1.12 -5.80
CA ILE A 71 3.67 -0.25 -5.69
C ILE A 71 3.26 1.21 -5.96
N MET A 72 2.41 1.46 -6.95
CA MET A 72 1.91 2.80 -7.26
C MET A 72 1.09 3.43 -6.13
N VAL A 73 0.25 2.65 -5.44
CA VAL A 73 -0.49 3.12 -4.25
C VAL A 73 0.48 3.60 -3.18
N SER A 74 1.51 2.83 -2.86
CA SER A 74 2.52 3.19 -1.84
C SER A 74 3.41 4.36 -2.27
N TYR A 75 3.76 4.45 -3.55
CA TYR A 75 4.56 5.55 -4.10
C TYR A 75 3.79 6.87 -4.09
N THR A 76 2.55 6.87 -4.58
CA THR A 76 1.70 8.08 -4.63
C THR A 76 1.45 8.66 -3.25
N ARG A 77 1.29 7.81 -2.22
CA ARG A 77 1.21 8.26 -0.83
C ARG A 77 2.49 8.95 -0.38
N ALA A 78 3.64 8.29 -0.53
CA ALA A 78 4.91 8.86 -0.11
C ALA A 78 5.22 10.18 -0.84
N ARG A 79 4.88 10.27 -2.14
CA ARG A 79 5.04 11.50 -2.93
C ARG A 79 4.07 12.60 -2.49
N ALA A 80 2.81 12.26 -2.23
CA ALA A 80 1.83 13.21 -1.70
C ALA A 80 2.25 13.73 -0.32
N GLU A 81 2.67 12.85 0.59
CA GLU A 81 3.17 13.25 1.92
C GLU A 81 4.39 14.18 1.84
N SER A 82 5.25 14.03 0.82
CA SER A 82 6.36 14.97 0.59
C SER A 82 5.92 16.36 0.10
N LEU A 83 4.73 16.50 -0.47
CA LEU A 83 4.19 17.76 -1.01
C LEU A 83 3.22 18.45 -0.06
N ILE A 84 2.28 17.70 0.52
CA ILE A 84 1.15 18.22 1.32
C ILE A 84 1.23 17.83 2.80
N GLY A 85 2.34 17.21 3.22
CA GLY A 85 2.61 16.77 4.60
C GLY A 85 1.91 15.48 5.01
N SER A 86 0.62 15.32 4.73
CA SER A 86 -0.15 14.12 5.12
C SER A 86 -1.20 13.74 4.07
N CYS A 87 -1.15 12.50 3.58
CA CYS A 87 -2.12 11.95 2.65
C CYS A 87 -2.73 10.65 3.20
N LYS A 88 -3.79 10.79 4.02
CA LYS A 88 -4.55 9.67 4.62
C LYS A 88 -5.76 9.22 3.80
N VAL A 89 -5.82 9.57 2.52
CA VAL A 89 -6.93 9.20 1.65
C VAL A 89 -6.62 7.92 0.86
N GLY A 90 -7.64 7.09 0.67
CA GLY A 90 -7.54 5.84 -0.10
C GLY A 90 -8.52 4.79 0.43
N PHE A 91 -9.13 4.05 -0.48
CA PHE A 91 -10.08 2.98 -0.15
C PHE A 91 -9.42 1.60 -0.07
N MET A 92 -8.19 1.48 -0.58
CA MET A 92 -7.44 0.23 -0.51
C MET A 92 -6.01 0.46 -0.05
N GLU A 93 -5.83 0.25 1.25
CA GLU A 93 -4.56 0.23 1.94
C GLU A 93 -3.96 -1.18 1.99
N ARG A 94 -2.77 -1.27 2.59
CA ARG A 94 -2.00 -2.51 2.69
C ARG A 94 -2.75 -3.63 3.45
N PRO A 95 -3.38 -3.38 4.63
CA PRO A 95 -4.07 -4.44 5.36
C PRO A 95 -5.24 -5.04 4.60
N GLU A 96 -6.04 -4.19 3.93
CA GLU A 96 -7.21 -4.60 3.16
C GLU A 96 -6.82 -5.51 1.99
N ARG A 97 -5.71 -5.19 1.31
CA ARG A 97 -5.15 -6.01 0.24
C ARG A 97 -4.72 -7.40 0.74
N LEU A 98 -4.05 -7.46 1.89
CA LEU A 98 -3.64 -8.72 2.51
C LEU A 98 -4.85 -9.58 2.88
N VAL A 99 -5.88 -8.98 3.49
CA VAL A 99 -7.12 -9.67 3.84
C VAL A 99 -7.81 -10.24 2.60
N LEU A 100 -7.93 -9.45 1.52
CA LEU A 100 -8.52 -9.91 0.27
C LEU A 100 -7.75 -11.10 -0.33
N LEU A 101 -6.41 -11.06 -0.32
CA LEU A 101 -5.59 -12.17 -0.80
C LEU A 101 -5.76 -13.44 0.04
N ILE A 102 -5.86 -13.31 1.37
CA ILE A 102 -6.11 -14.44 2.27
C ILE A 102 -7.48 -15.06 1.97
N ILE A 103 -8.52 -14.24 1.81
CA ILE A 103 -9.87 -14.72 1.45
C ILE A 103 -9.84 -15.41 0.08
N GLY A 104 -9.18 -14.80 -0.92
CA GLY A 104 -9.03 -15.39 -2.25
C GLY A 104 -8.32 -16.75 -2.23
N ALA A 105 -7.31 -16.91 -1.37
CA ALA A 105 -6.59 -18.16 -1.19
C ALA A 105 -7.43 -19.23 -0.45
N LEU A 106 -8.17 -18.85 0.60
CA LEU A 106 -8.98 -19.79 1.40
C LEU A 106 -10.19 -20.33 0.63
N PHE A 107 -10.87 -19.48 -0.14
CA PHE A 107 -12.07 -19.84 -0.88
C PHE A 107 -11.79 -20.22 -2.34
N ASN A 108 -10.52 -20.25 -2.76
CA ASN A 108 -10.09 -20.55 -4.13
C ASN A 108 -10.73 -19.64 -5.20
N VAL A 109 -11.06 -18.40 -4.83
CA VAL A 109 -11.67 -17.37 -5.69
C VAL A 109 -10.67 -16.28 -6.06
N MET A 110 -9.42 -16.66 -6.37
CA MET A 110 -8.35 -15.68 -6.59
C MET A 110 -8.58 -14.79 -7.82
N ALA A 111 -9.24 -15.28 -8.88
CA ALA A 111 -9.52 -14.47 -10.08
C ALA A 111 -10.34 -13.20 -9.78
N PRO A 112 -11.55 -13.29 -9.20
CA PRO A 112 -12.33 -12.09 -8.87
C PRO A 112 -11.62 -11.22 -7.83
N VAL A 113 -10.91 -11.83 -6.86
CA VAL A 113 -10.13 -11.08 -5.86
C VAL A 113 -9.04 -10.22 -6.51
N LEU A 114 -8.25 -10.78 -7.42
CA LEU A 114 -7.20 -10.02 -8.12
C LEU A 114 -7.78 -8.88 -8.97
N TRP A 115 -8.95 -9.08 -9.57
CA TRP A 115 -9.66 -8.01 -10.29
C TRP A 115 -10.11 -6.88 -9.36
N VAL A 116 -10.72 -7.23 -8.22
CA VAL A 116 -11.10 -6.25 -7.19
C VAL A 116 -9.88 -5.49 -6.72
N ILE A 117 -8.77 -6.19 -6.45
CA ILE A 117 -7.52 -5.54 -6.01
C ILE A 117 -6.96 -4.63 -7.12
N ALA A 118 -6.99 -5.04 -8.38
CA ALA A 118 -6.50 -4.21 -9.48
C ALA A 118 -7.31 -2.91 -9.57
N VAL A 119 -8.64 -3.02 -9.68
CA VAL A 119 -9.54 -1.88 -9.88
C VAL A 119 -9.52 -0.93 -8.69
N LEU A 120 -9.70 -1.44 -7.46
CA LEU A 120 -9.71 -0.60 -6.26
C LEU A 120 -8.34 0.06 -6.01
N SER A 121 -7.23 -0.58 -6.41
CA SER A 121 -5.89 0.03 -6.29
C SER A 121 -5.75 1.20 -7.25
N THR A 122 -6.19 1.03 -8.51
CA THR A 122 -6.16 2.11 -9.50
C THR A 122 -7.06 3.28 -9.09
N ILE A 123 -8.27 3.00 -8.59
CA ILE A 123 -9.16 4.05 -8.05
C ILE A 123 -8.49 4.78 -6.88
N THR A 124 -7.82 4.05 -5.98
CA THR A 124 -7.09 4.65 -4.85
C THR A 124 -5.97 5.58 -5.31
N VAL A 125 -5.23 5.19 -6.36
CA VAL A 125 -4.19 6.04 -6.98
C VAL A 125 -4.80 7.33 -7.53
N ILE A 126 -5.88 7.23 -8.30
CA ILE A 126 -6.56 8.40 -8.88
C ILE A 126 -7.08 9.33 -7.78
N HIS A 127 -7.71 8.78 -6.74
CA HIS A 127 -8.22 9.55 -5.61
C HIS A 127 -7.10 10.30 -4.87
N ARG A 128 -5.93 9.66 -4.68
CA ARG A 128 -4.74 10.30 -4.08
C ARG A 128 -4.20 11.42 -4.95
N ILE A 129 -4.18 11.25 -6.27
CA ILE A 129 -3.74 12.29 -7.21
C ILE A 129 -4.68 13.49 -7.15
N GLN A 130 -5.99 13.28 -7.24
CA GLN A 130 -7.00 14.34 -7.17
C GLN A 130 -6.96 15.09 -5.84
N TYR A 131 -6.82 14.37 -4.73
CA TYR A 131 -6.67 14.96 -3.41
C TYR A 131 -5.41 15.82 -3.30
N THR A 132 -4.29 15.32 -3.83
CA THR A 132 -3.02 16.06 -3.84
C THR A 132 -3.15 17.34 -4.66
N TRP A 133 -3.75 17.26 -5.86
CA TRP A 133 -3.98 18.39 -6.75
C TRP A 133 -4.84 19.50 -6.10
N SER A 134 -5.96 19.14 -5.47
CA SER A 134 -6.81 20.10 -4.77
C SER A 134 -6.08 20.81 -3.63
N ARG A 135 -5.21 20.10 -2.91
CA ARG A 135 -4.42 20.66 -1.80
C ARG A 135 -3.28 21.54 -2.27
N THR A 136 -2.60 21.20 -3.36
CA THR A 136 -1.53 22.05 -3.92
C THR A 136 -2.10 23.37 -4.47
N GLN A 137 -3.25 23.34 -5.14
CA GLN A 137 -3.92 24.57 -5.59
C GLN A 137 -4.29 25.52 -4.43
N GLY A 138 -4.70 24.97 -3.28
CA GLY A 138 -4.97 25.77 -2.08
C GLY A 138 -3.71 26.41 -1.49
N VAL A 139 -2.56 25.74 -1.56
CA VAL A 139 -1.27 26.27 -1.09
C VAL A 139 -0.75 27.37 -2.02
N ASP A 140 -0.82 27.15 -3.33
CA ASP A 140 -0.37 28.11 -4.35
C ASP A 140 -1.24 29.39 -4.36
N ALA A 141 -2.54 29.26 -4.06
CA ALA A 141 -3.43 30.41 -3.90
C ALA A 141 -3.10 31.28 -2.67
N VAL A 142 -2.63 30.67 -1.58
CA VAL A 142 -2.24 31.40 -0.35
C VAL A 142 -0.88 32.08 -0.51
N SER A 143 0.08 31.45 -1.19
CA SER A 143 1.41 32.04 -1.45
C SER A 143 1.39 33.14 -2.53
N GLY A 144 0.43 33.13 -3.45
CA GLY A 144 0.24 34.19 -4.45
C GLY A 144 -0.38 35.49 -3.89
N GLY A 145 -1.13 35.42 -2.79
CA GLY A 145 -1.82 36.58 -2.20
C GLY A 145 -0.96 37.46 -1.29
N SER A 146 0.11 36.91 -0.69
CA SER A 146 0.99 37.65 0.21
C SER A 146 2.05 38.50 -0.50
N GLY A 147 2.19 38.38 -1.83
CA GLY A 147 3.12 39.15 -2.65
C GLY A 147 2.55 40.43 -3.27
N GLN A 148 1.25 40.72 -3.12
CA GLN A 148 0.60 41.91 -3.71
C GLN A 148 0.24 43.01 -2.69
N ALA A 149 0.62 42.84 -1.42
CA ALA A 149 0.35 43.81 -0.36
C ALA A 149 1.63 44.41 0.28
N ALA A 150 2.74 44.46 -0.48
CA ALA A 150 3.98 45.13 -0.08
C ALA A 150 4.29 46.30 -1.02
#